data_AF-A0A662MRI4-F1
#
_entry.id   AF-A0A662MRI4-F1
#
_cell.length_a   1.000
_cell.length_b   1.000
_cell.length_c   1.000
_cell.angle_alpha   90.00
_cell.angle_beta   90.00
_cell.angle_gamma   90.00
#
_symmetry.space_group_name_H-M   'P 1'
#
loop_
_entity.id
_entity.type
_entity.pdbx_description
1 polymer ?
#
loop_
_entity_poly.entity_id
_entity_poly.type
_entity_poly.pdbx_seq_one_letter_code
_entity_poly.pdbx_strand_id
1 'polypeptide(L)'
;MEIEEGETVFSLLLKASEMYNFTVKYHKERYGVFVEAIAGVEGGGSKWWVYYVNDVFGEVASDRKVVEDGDEILWIYSEGAI
;
A
#
# COMPACT_ATOMS: atom_id res chain seq x y z
N MET A 1 -4.53 7.69 11.70
CA MET A 1 -3.87 8.98 11.38
C MET A 1 -4.92 9.90 10.79
N GLU A 2 -4.73 11.21 10.83
CA GLU A 2 -5.64 12.12 10.12
C GLU A 2 -5.47 11.92 8.61
N ILE A 3 -6.61 11.73 7.92
CA ILE A 3 -6.68 11.56 6.46
C ILE A 3 -7.07 12.89 5.84
N GLU A 4 -6.28 13.35 4.87
CA GLU A 4 -6.53 14.57 4.10
C GLU A 4 -7.24 14.26 2.78
N GLU A 5 -7.98 15.24 2.25
CA GLU A 5 -8.70 15.07 0.98
C GLU A 5 -7.73 14.72 -0.17
N GLY A 6 -8.02 13.61 -0.85
CA GLY A 6 -7.21 13.13 -1.97
C GLY A 6 -6.00 12.28 -1.58
N GLU A 7 -5.80 11.99 -0.28
CA GLU A 7 -4.85 10.96 0.11
C GLU A 7 -5.23 9.60 -0.47
N THR A 8 -4.21 8.82 -0.79
CA THR A 8 -4.34 7.49 -1.38
C THR A 8 -3.77 6.45 -0.44
N VAL A 9 -4.08 5.18 -0.70
CA VAL A 9 -3.50 4.05 0.02
C VAL A 9 -1.96 4.15 0.05
N PHE A 10 -1.34 4.55 -1.06
CA PHE A 10 0.11 4.69 -1.14
C PHE A 10 0.64 5.89 -0.35
N SER A 11 0.01 7.06 -0.43
CA SER A 11 0.48 8.23 0.34
C SER A 11 0.36 7.98 1.84
N LEU A 12 -0.69 7.29 2.29
CA LEU A 12 -0.85 6.89 3.68
C LEU A 12 0.21 5.87 4.12
N LEU A 13 0.59 4.92 3.25
CA LEU A 13 1.71 4.03 3.54
C LEU A 13 3.02 4.81 3.77
N LEU A 14 3.32 5.82 2.94
CA LEU A 14 4.51 6.65 3.11
C LEU A 14 4.44 7.49 4.40
N LYS A 15 3.30 8.11 4.70
CA LYS A 15 3.10 8.88 5.93
C LYS A 15 3.23 8.00 7.18
N ALA A 16 2.76 6.75 7.11
CA ALA A 16 2.98 5.75 8.17
C ALA A 16 4.46 5.36 8.28
N SER A 17 5.16 5.19 7.14
CA SER A 17 6.60 4.90 7.08
C SER A 17 7.42 5.93 7.83
N GLU A 18 7.10 7.22 7.62
CA GLU A 18 7.74 8.34 8.32
C GLU A 18 7.38 8.36 9.81
N MET A 19 6.09 8.22 10.14
CA MET A 19 5.61 8.27 11.53
C MET A 19 6.18 7.14 12.41
N TYR A 20 6.31 5.93 11.85
CA TYR A 20 6.73 4.74 12.58
C TYR A 20 8.16 4.29 12.25
N ASN A 21 8.90 5.09 11.47
CA ASN A 21 10.31 4.88 11.14
C ASN A 21 10.62 3.49 10.55
N PHE A 22 9.83 3.07 9.57
CA PHE A 22 10.14 1.92 8.71
C PHE A 22 10.46 2.39 7.29
N THR A 23 10.95 1.47 6.44
CA THR A 23 11.26 1.77 5.05
C THR A 23 10.22 1.19 4.10
N VAL A 24 9.92 1.91 3.03
CA VAL A 24 9.12 1.43 1.91
C VAL A 24 9.96 1.53 0.65
N LYS A 25 10.13 0.41 -0.06
CA LYS A 25 10.74 0.39 -1.40
C LYS A 25 9.64 0.28 -2.43
N TYR A 26 9.70 1.12 -3.44
CA TYR A 26 8.70 1.18 -4.49
C TYR A 26 9.30 1.80 -5.76
N HIS A 27 8.68 1.50 -6.89
CA HIS A 27 8.94 2.20 -8.15
C HIS A 27 7.63 2.50 -8.87
N LYS A 28 7.68 3.49 -9.77
CA LYS A 28 6.52 3.89 -10.55
C LYS A 28 6.55 3.20 -11.91
N GLU A 29 5.46 2.50 -12.23
CA GLU A 29 5.23 1.86 -13.51
C GLU A 29 4.13 2.55 -14.31
N ARG A 30 3.92 2.09 -15.55
CA ARG A 30 2.82 2.57 -16.42
C ARG A 30 1.45 2.52 -15.73
N TYR A 31 1.21 1.51 -14.91
CA TYR A 31 -0.10 1.23 -14.31
C TYR A 31 -0.28 1.77 -12.89
N GLY A 32 0.76 2.37 -12.31
CA GLY A 32 0.76 2.91 -10.96
C GLY A 32 2.03 2.57 -10.19
N VAL A 33 2.03 2.81 -8.89
CA VAL A 33 3.15 2.48 -8.01
C VAL A 33 3.13 1.00 -7.65
N PHE A 34 4.28 0.34 -7.80
CA PHE A 34 4.53 -1.00 -7.33
C PHE A 34 5.34 -0.94 -6.03
N VAL A 35 4.80 -1.49 -4.95
CA VAL A 35 5.49 -1.57 -3.65
C VAL A 35 6.28 -2.88 -3.59
N GLU A 36 7.60 -2.75 -3.54
CA GLU A 36 8.53 -3.87 -3.51
C GLU A 36 8.76 -4.36 -2.09
N ALA A 37 8.85 -3.46 -1.11
CA ALA A 37 9.10 -3.84 0.27
C ALA A 37 8.45 -2.90 1.27
N ILE A 38 8.05 -3.46 2.42
CA ILE A 38 7.60 -2.72 3.60
C ILE A 38 8.40 -3.24 4.79
N ALA A 39 8.97 -2.33 5.58
CA ALA A 39 9.76 -2.64 6.78
C ALA A 39 10.89 -3.67 6.55
N GLY A 40 11.54 -3.59 5.38
CA GLY A 40 12.65 -4.48 5.00
C GLY A 40 12.25 -5.87 4.51
N VAL A 41 10.96 -6.19 4.43
CA VAL A 41 10.47 -7.46 3.87
C VAL A 41 10.18 -7.27 2.38
N GLU A 42 11.00 -7.89 1.55
CA GLU A 42 10.92 -7.83 0.09
C GLU A 42 9.83 -8.75 -0.47
N GLY A 43 9.09 -8.26 -1.45
CA GLY A 43 8.35 -9.05 -2.41
C GLY A 43 9.29 -9.85 -3.32
N GLY A 44 8.82 -10.99 -3.81
CA GLY A 44 9.59 -11.85 -4.69
C GLY A 44 9.13 -13.30 -4.64
N GLY A 45 9.56 -14.07 -5.66
CA GLY A 45 9.14 -15.46 -5.81
C GLY A 45 7.62 -15.57 -6.01
N SER A 46 6.92 -16.17 -5.07
CA SER A 46 5.46 -16.30 -5.10
C SER A 46 4.71 -15.25 -4.28
N LYS A 47 5.40 -14.41 -3.49
CA LYS A 47 4.77 -13.50 -2.51
C LYS A 47 5.01 -12.04 -2.81
N TRP A 48 3.97 -11.23 -2.61
CA TRP A 48 3.98 -9.79 -2.88
C TRP A 48 3.21 -9.03 -1.81
N TRP A 49 3.46 -7.73 -1.72
CA TRP A 49 2.68 -6.82 -0.90
C TRP A 49 1.40 -6.44 -1.64
N VAL A 50 0.26 -6.86 -1.09
CA VAL A 50 -1.07 -6.47 -1.56
C VAL A 50 -1.77 -5.67 -0.48
N TYR A 51 -2.75 -4.85 -0.88
CA TYR A 51 -3.52 -4.04 0.05
C TYR A 51 -5.01 -4.35 -0.03
N TYR A 52 -5.70 -4.06 1.07
CA TYR A 52 -7.14 -4.10 1.20
C TYR A 52 -7.63 -2.77 1.77
N VAL A 53 -8.86 -2.37 1.42
CA VAL A 53 -9.58 -1.27 2.04
C VAL A 53 -10.91 -1.80 2.54
N ASN A 54 -11.17 -1.74 3.85
CA ASN A 54 -12.37 -2.29 4.49
C ASN A 54 -12.65 -3.74 4.06
N ASP A 55 -11.65 -4.61 4.19
CA ASP A 55 -11.66 -6.03 3.79
C ASP A 55 -11.85 -6.30 2.27
N VAL A 56 -11.89 -5.25 1.43
CA VAL A 56 -12.00 -5.38 -0.03
C VAL A 56 -10.61 -5.31 -0.66
N PHE A 57 -10.26 -6.31 -1.48
CA PHE A 57 -8.98 -6.36 -2.19
C PHE A 57 -8.80 -5.13 -3.10
N GLY A 58 -7.57 -4.60 -3.15
CA GLY A 58 -7.22 -3.44 -3.97
C GLY A 58 -7.40 -3.68 -5.48
N GLU A 59 -8.45 -3.12 -6.07
CA GLU A 59 -8.76 -3.28 -7.50
C GLU A 59 -7.95 -2.35 -8.43
N VAL A 60 -7.31 -1.33 -7.88
CA VAL A 60 -6.45 -0.38 -8.61
C VAL A 60 -5.08 -0.26 -7.93
N ALA A 61 -4.12 0.40 -8.58
CA ALA A 61 -2.85 0.67 -7.92
C ALA A 61 -3.02 1.55 -6.66
N SER A 62 -2.19 1.33 -5.65
CA SER A 62 -2.32 2.00 -4.34
C SER A 62 -2.14 3.52 -4.42
N ASP A 63 -1.44 4.04 -5.44
CA ASP A 63 -1.31 5.47 -5.73
C ASP A 63 -2.53 6.09 -6.42
N ARG A 64 -3.57 5.29 -6.68
CA ARG A 64 -4.81 5.72 -7.34
C ARG A 64 -6.06 5.45 -6.51
N LYS A 65 -5.97 4.59 -5.50
CA LYS A 65 -7.07 4.33 -4.56
C LYS A 65 -7.11 5.46 -3.53
N VAL A 66 -7.99 6.43 -3.75
CA VAL A 66 -8.33 7.46 -2.76
C VAL A 66 -9.01 6.81 -1.57
N VAL A 67 -8.72 7.35 -0.39
CA VAL A 67 -9.22 6.87 0.91
C VAL A 67 -10.08 7.94 1.56
N GLU A 68 -11.05 7.50 2.36
CA GLU A 68 -11.94 8.38 3.12
C GLU A 68 -11.68 8.24 4.62
N ASP A 69 -12.10 9.24 5.40
CA ASP A 69 -12.01 9.15 6.85
C ASP A 69 -12.81 7.95 7.37
N GLY A 70 -12.18 7.15 8.23
CA GLY A 70 -12.74 5.89 8.73
C GLY A 70 -12.41 4.63 7.92
N ASP A 71 -11.77 4.74 6.75
CA ASP A 71 -11.28 3.57 6.02
C ASP A 71 -10.18 2.82 6.79
N GLU A 72 -10.29 1.49 6.82
CA GLU A 72 -9.23 0.62 7.29
C GLU A 72 -8.41 0.09 6.11
N ILE A 73 -7.09 0.28 6.18
CA ILE A 73 -6.16 -0.17 5.14
C ILE A 73 -5.27 -1.26 5.72
N LEU A 74 -5.26 -2.42 5.07
CA LEU A 74 -4.45 -3.55 5.47
C LEU A 74 -3.46 -3.91 4.36
N TRP A 75 -2.17 -3.93 4.69
CA TRP A 75 -1.11 -4.48 3.83
C TRP A 75 -0.80 -5.91 4.24
N ILE A 76 -0.91 -6.84 3.29
CA ILE A 76 -0.65 -8.26 3.51
C ILE A 76 0.51 -8.70 2.63
N TYR A 77 1.48 -9.38 3.23
CA TYR A 77 2.51 -10.13 2.51
C TYR A 77 1.98 -11.54 2.23
N SER A 78 1.33 -11.73 1.08
CA SER A 78 0.70 -13.00 0.71
C SER A 78 1.24 -13.51 -0.61
N GLU A 79 0.92 -14.75 -0.94
CA GLU A 79 0.99 -15.18 -2.34
C GLU A 79 0.15 -14.22 -3.17
N GLY A 80 0.69 -13.76 -4.31
CA GLY A 80 -0.06 -12.86 -5.19
C GLY A 80 -1.41 -13.52 -5.52
N ALA A 81 -2.50 -12.76 -5.46
CA ALA A 81 -3.81 -13.27 -5.82
C ALA A 81 -3.72 -13.91 -7.23
N ILE A 82 -4.02 -15.21 -7.31
CA ILE A 82 -4.09 -15.99 -8.55
C ILE A 82 -5.45 -15.75 -9.19
#